data_AF-A0AAV6JZ69-F1
#
_entry.id   AF-A0AAV6JZ69-F1
#
_cell.length_a   1.000
_cell.length_b   1.000
_cell.length_c   1.000
_cell.angle_alpha   90.00
_cell.angle_beta   90.00
_cell.angle_gamma   90.00
#
_symmetry.space_group_name_H-M   'P 1'
#
loop_
_entity.id
_entity.type
_entity.pdbx_description
1 polymer ?
#
loop_
_entity_poly.entity_id
_entity_poly.type
_entity_poly.pdbx_seq_one_letter_code
_entity_poly.pdbx_strand_id
1 'polypeptide(L)' 'MPIPNDCSWTIRKLLKLRDLRHLFVKHIIGNGQSTFLWLDNWHPRGPLYKLLDDKALSRIGFSLFDKVNSVIVNGGWH' A
#
# COMPACT_ATOMS: atom_id res chain seq x y z
N MET A 1 1.74 3.63 -13.20
CA MET A 1 2.69 2.84 -14.02
C MET A 1 1.99 2.35 -15.29
N PRO A 2 2.40 2.82 -16.48
CA PRO A 2 1.82 2.38 -17.75
C PRO A 2 2.06 0.89 -17.98
N ILE A 3 1.17 0.24 -18.74
CA ILE A 3 1.34 -1.17 -19.14
C ILE A 3 2.32 -1.19 -20.31
N PRO A 4 3.48 -1.89 -20.23
CA PRO A 4 4.42 -1.97 -21.33
C PRO A 4 3.77 -2.57 -22.57
N ASN A 5 4.09 -2.02 -23.74
CA ASN A 5 3.55 -2.56 -24.99
C ASN A 5 4.18 -3.93 -25.32
N ASP A 6 5.47 -4.09 -25.02
CA ASP A 6 6.24 -5.32 -25.24
C ASP A 6 6.20 -6.27 -24.03
N CYS A 7 5.00 -6.74 -23.66
CA CYS A 7 4.84 -7.77 -22.64
C CYS A 7 3.88 -8.86 -23.09
N SER A 8 4.08 -10.08 -22.59
CA SER A 8 3.21 -11.21 -22.90
C SER A 8 1.75 -10.93 -22.52
N TRP A 9 0.80 -11.55 -23.23
CA TRP A 9 -0.63 -11.38 -22.98
C TRP A 9 -1.00 -11.64 -21.52
N THR A 10 -0.38 -12.64 -20.89
CA THR A 10 -0.57 -12.99 -19.48
C THR A 10 -0.12 -11.88 -18.54
N ILE A 11 1.07 -11.31 -18.75
CA ILE A 11 1.58 -10.19 -17.94
C ILE A 11 0.69 -8.96 -18.13
N ARG A 12 0.28 -8.67 -19.37
CA ARG A 12 -0.66 -7.59 -19.67
C ARG A 12 -1.98 -7.75 -18.91
N LYS A 13 -2.54 -8.96 -18.87
CA LYS A 13 -3.78 -9.27 -18.15
C LYS A 13 -3.60 -9.16 -16.63
N LEU A 14 -2.48 -9.63 -16.09
CA LEU A 14 -2.14 -9.47 -14.68
C LEU A 14 -1.99 -8.00 -14.27
N LEU A 15 -1.34 -7.17 -15.11
CA LEU A 15 -1.19 -5.73 -14.87
C LEU A 15 -2.50 -4.97 -14.95
N LYS A 16 -3.44 -5.39 -15.82
CA LYS A 16 -4.81 -4.86 -15.83
C LYS A 16 -5.58 -5.19 -14.54
N LEU A 17 -5.30 -6.33 -13.93
CA LEU A 17 -5.90 -6.76 -12.67
C LEU A 17 -5.16 -6.22 -11.43
N ARG A 18 -4.08 -5.43 -11.59
CA ARG A 18 -3.29 -4.93 -10.44
C ARG A 18 -4.16 -4.18 -9.44
N ASP A 19 -5.17 -3.47 -9.93
CA ASP A 19 -6.04 -2.68 -9.09
C ASP A 19 -6.89 -3.55 -8.19
N LEU A 20 -7.15 -4.81 -8.55
CA LEU A 20 -7.83 -5.80 -7.73
C LEU A 20 -6.88 -6.61 -6.84
N ARG A 21 -5.55 -6.49 -7.02
CA ARG A 21 -4.56 -7.27 -6.27
C ARG A 21 -4.74 -7.13 -4.76
N HIS A 22 -5.17 -5.96 -4.29
CA HIS A 22 -5.42 -5.71 -2.87
C HIS A 22 -6.58 -6.54 -2.27
N LEU A 23 -7.47 -7.10 -3.09
CA LEU A 23 -8.52 -8.00 -2.62
C LEU A 23 -7.97 -9.40 -2.30
N PHE A 24 -6.87 -9.78 -2.93
CA PHE A 24 -6.36 -11.16 -2.89
C PHE A 24 -5.05 -11.32 -2.12
N VAL A 25 -4.25 -10.26 -2.01
CA VAL A 25 -2.92 -10.32 -1.39
C VAL A 25 -2.84 -9.29 -0.28
N LYS A 26 -2.82 -9.76 0.98
CA LYS A 26 -2.57 -8.92 2.15
C LYS A 26 -1.11 -9.02 2.60
N HIS A 27 -0.57 -7.90 3.06
CA HIS A 27 0.74 -7.86 3.69
C HIS A 27 0.57 -8.20 5.18
N ILE A 28 1.29 -9.21 5.66
CA ILE A 28 1.27 -9.59 7.08
C ILE A 28 2.18 -8.62 7.84
N ILE A 29 1.63 -7.90 8.81
CA ILE A 29 2.40 -7.00 9.66
C ILE A 29 3.19 -7.85 10.65
N GLY A 30 4.52 -7.83 10.55
CA GLY A 30 5.41 -8.34 11.58
C GLY A 30 5.65 -7.28 12.66
N ASN A 31 6.90 -6.89 12.88
CA ASN A 31 7.26 -5.76 13.74
C ASN A 31 7.02 -4.38 13.09
N GLY A 32 6.34 -4.33 11.94
CA GLY A 32 6.02 -3.10 11.21
C GLY A 32 7.20 -2.33 10.60
N GLN A 33 8.45 -2.78 10.74
CA GLN A 33 9.64 -2.07 10.21
C GLN A 33 9.81 -2.27 8.69
N SER A 34 9.41 -3.43 8.18
CA SER A 34 9.45 -3.74 6.75
C SER A 34 8.20 -3.26 6.01
N THR A 35 7.06 -3.12 6.69
CA THR A 35 5.77 -2.75 6.10
C THR A 35 5.60 -1.24 6.00
N PHE A 36 5.32 -0.74 4.80
CA PHE A 36 4.95 0.66 4.57
C PHE A 36 3.52 0.95 5.04
N LEU A 37 3.35 2.06 5.75
CA LEU A 37 2.08 2.48 6.32
C LEU A 37 1.02 2.71 5.23
N TRP A 38 1.39 3.43 4.18
CA TRP A 38 0.44 3.89 3.16
C TRP A 38 0.36 2.96 1.95
N LEU A 39 1.49 2.37 1.55
CA LEU A 39 1.65 1.65 0.29
C LEU A 39 1.27 0.17 0.39
N ASP A 40 1.62 -0.48 1.50
CA ASP A 40 1.40 -1.91 1.65
C ASP A 40 -0.06 -2.22 1.99
N ASN A 41 -0.55 -3.33 1.43
CA ASN A 41 -1.92 -3.78 1.64
C ASN A 41 -2.07 -4.59 2.95
N TRP A 42 -1.77 -3.98 4.08
CA TRP A 42 -1.88 -4.63 5.39
C TRP A 42 -3.24 -4.39 6.07
N HIS A 43 -3.91 -3.28 5.74
CA HIS A 43 -5.16 -2.88 6.37
C HIS A 43 -6.37 -3.60 5.72
N PRO A 44 -7.43 -3.95 6.48
CA PRO A 44 -8.59 -4.66 5.94
C PRO A 44 -9.30 -3.97 4.77
N ARG A 45 -9.19 -2.64 4.67
CA ARG A 45 -9.82 -1.82 3.61
C ARG A 45 -8.95 -1.60 2.37
N GLY A 46 -7.76 -2.20 2.30
CA GLY A 46 -6.82 -1.93 1.22
C GLY A 46 -5.62 -1.07 1.65
N PRO A 47 -4.72 -0.74 0.71
CA PRO A 47 -3.65 0.23 0.92
C PRO A 47 -4.23 1.61 1.27
N LEU A 48 -3.73 2.22 2.33
CA LEU A 48 -4.30 3.46 2.87
C LEU A 48 -4.10 4.67 1.95
N TYR A 49 -3.09 4.66 1.08
CA TYR A 49 -2.89 5.74 0.09
C TYR A 49 -4.12 5.93 -0.82
N LYS A 50 -4.92 4.87 -1.05
CA LYS A 50 -6.16 4.97 -1.86
C LYS A 50 -7.28 5.74 -1.17
N LEU A 51 -7.19 5.94 0.15
CA LEU A 51 -8.18 6.67 0.95
C LEU A 51 -7.76 8.12 1.19
N LEU A 52 -6.54 8.50 0.78
CA LEU A 52 -5.98 9.83 0.98
C LEU A 52 -6.00 10.60 -0.34
N ASP A 53 -6.45 11.84 -0.27
CA ASP A 53 -6.11 12.82 -1.31
C ASP A 53 -4.64 13.22 -1.19
N ASP A 54 -4.01 13.63 -2.29
CA ASP A 54 -2.60 14.07 -2.31
C ASP A 54 -2.30 15.16 -1.28
N LYS A 55 -3.29 16.01 -0.97
CA LYS A 55 -3.20 17.08 0.04
C LYS A 55 -3.31 16.57 1.48
N ALA A 56 -3.90 15.40 1.69
CA ALA A 56 -4.07 14.84 3.02
C ALA A 56 -2.71 14.45 3.58
N LEU A 57 -1.88 13.70 2.84
CA LEU A 57 -0.55 13.23 3.26
C LEU A 57 0.34 14.37 3.76
N SER A 58 0.45 15.47 3.00
CA SER A 58 1.28 16.61 3.38
C SER A 58 0.79 17.29 4.67
N ARG A 59 -0.52 17.30 4.92
CA ARG A 59 -1.12 17.90 6.12
C ARG A 59 -0.87 17.08 7.39
N ILE A 60 -0.76 15.75 7.26
CA ILE A 60 -0.53 14.86 8.41
C ILE A 60 0.96 14.82 8.81
N GLY A 61 1.84 15.43 8.03
CA GLY A 61 3.29 15.43 8.30
C GLY A 61 3.97 14.08 8.07
N PHE A 62 3.28 13.14 7.42
CA PHE A 62 3.80 11.81 7.12
C PHE A 62 4.27 11.71 5.66
N SER A 63 5.38 11.03 5.46
CA SER A 63 5.90 10.62 4.16
C SER A 63 5.13 9.41 3.63
N LEU A 64 4.99 9.32 2.31
CA LEU A 64 4.45 8.12 1.64
C LEU A 64 5.24 6.85 2.00
N PHE A 65 6.49 7.00 2.40
CA PHE A 65 7.42 5.92 2.73
C PHE A 65 7.50 5.60 4.22
N ASP A 66 6.64 6.20 5.05
CA ASP A 66 6.61 5.86 6.47
C ASP A 66 6.24 4.40 6.69
N LYS A 67 6.77 3.85 7.79
CA LYS A 67 6.62 2.44 8.15
C LYS A 67 5.50 2.29 9.17
N VAL A 68 4.87 1.11 9.20
CA VAL A 68 3.82 0.82 10.18
C VAL A 68 4.32 0.99 11.62
N ASN A 69 5.58 0.63 11.88
CA ASN A 69 6.20 0.76 13.22
C ASN A 69 6.39 2.22 13.69
N SER A 70 6.28 3.23 12.82
CA SER A 70 6.35 4.63 13.27
C SER A 70 5.05 5.12 13.90
N VAL A 71 3.95 4.37 13.73
CA VAL A 71 2.60 4.76 14.19
C VAL A 71 1.96 3.68 15.07
N ILE A 72 2.31 2.41 14.88
CA ILE A 72 1.81 1.30 15.70
C ILE A 72 2.90 0.83 16.65
N VAL A 73 2.71 1.08 17.95
CA VAL A 73 3.61 0.64 19.02
C VAL A 73 2.83 -0.23 19.99
N ASN A 74 3.33 -1.44 20.28
CA ASN A 74 2.69 -2.40 21.19
C ASN A 74 1.22 -2.73 20.87
N GLY A 75 0.83 -2.70 19.59
CA GLY A 75 -0.54 -2.96 19.14
C GLY A 75 -1.51 -1.79 19.33
N GLY A 76 -1.03 -0.63 19.82
CA GLY A 76 -1.79 0.62 19.89
C GLY A 76 -1.35 1.61 18.81
N TRP A 77 -2.25 2.53 18.46
CA TRP A 77 -1.95 3.70 17.61
C TRP A 77 -1.35 4.80 18.48
N HIS A 78 -0.27 5.42 18.03
CA HIS A 78 0.40 6.55 18.65
C HIS A 78 0.33 7.79 17.74
#